data_AF-E8UZK2-F1
#
_entry.id   AF-E8UZK2-F1
#
_cell.length_a   1.000
_cell.length_b   1.000
_cell.length_c   1.000
_cell.angle_alpha   90.00
_cell.angle_beta   90.00
_cell.angle_gamma   90.00
#
_symmetry.space_group_name_H-M   'P 1'
#
loop_
_entity.id
_entity.type
_entity.pdbx_description
1 polymer ?
#
loop_
_entity_poly.entity_id
_entity_poly.type
_entity_poly.pdbx_seq_one_letter_code
_entity_poly.pdbx_strand_id
1 'polypeptide(L)'
;MLGSTTMDTNLVHFTLRRVGATLHFATDPVKSGSQSFVMHSLQLQRLPSEYEALKALERVGIGYWSSFPPDGIQATVTRDQLRAMGFRGNY
;
A
#
# COMPACT_ATOMS: atom_id res chain seq x y z
N MET A 1 -16.92 27.47 8.94
CA MET A 1 -16.17 26.66 7.96
C MET A 1 -15.33 25.67 8.75
N LEU A 2 -15.79 24.42 8.86
CA LEU A 2 -14.98 23.36 9.47
C LEU A 2 -13.95 22.95 8.44
N GLY A 3 -12.67 23.17 8.77
CA GLY A 3 -11.55 22.81 7.92
C GLY A 3 -11.60 21.32 7.64
N SER A 4 -11.77 20.98 6.36
CA SER A 4 -11.45 19.65 5.86
C SER A 4 -9.98 19.40 6.22
N THR A 5 -9.72 18.63 7.27
CA THR A 5 -8.46 17.90 7.41
C THR A 5 -8.42 16.94 6.24
N THR A 6 -8.00 17.45 5.08
CA THR A 6 -7.68 16.65 3.91
C THR A 6 -6.59 15.72 4.40
N MET A 7 -6.92 14.45 4.63
CA MET A 7 -5.90 13.48 5.03
C MET A 7 -4.86 13.47 3.92
N ASP A 8 -3.58 13.64 4.28
CA ASP A 8 -2.49 13.52 3.32
C ASP A 8 -2.52 12.09 2.75
N THR A 9 -3.00 11.98 1.51
CA THR A 9 -3.05 10.76 0.72
C THR A 9 -2.07 10.76 -0.46
N ASN A 10 -1.63 9.56 -0.85
CA ASN A 10 -0.92 9.31 -2.09
C ASN A 10 -1.64 8.24 -2.89
N LEU A 11 -1.71 8.42 -4.20
CA LEU A 11 -2.04 7.31 -5.10
C LEU A 11 -0.82 6.39 -5.23
N VAL A 12 -1.00 5.11 -4.87
CA VAL A 12 0.06 4.10 -4.90
C VAL A 12 -0.40 2.86 -5.65
N HIS A 13 0.57 2.06 -6.08
CA HIS A 13 0.36 0.76 -6.72
C HIS A 13 0.98 -0.34 -5.87
N PHE A 14 0.12 -1.21 -5.33
CA PHE A 14 0.50 -2.38 -4.57
C PHE A 14 0.76 -3.57 -5.49
N THR A 15 1.89 -4.25 -5.28
CA THR A 15 2.25 -5.47 -6.02
C THR A 15 2.76 -6.57 -5.10
N LEU A 16 2.53 -7.81 -5.50
CA LEU A 16 3.17 -8.97 -4.89
C LEU A 16 4.30 -9.45 -5.80
N ARG A 17 5.49 -9.63 -5.22
CA ARG A 17 6.68 -10.09 -5.96
C ARG A 17 7.31 -11.26 -5.21
N ARG A 18 7.62 -12.33 -5.92
CA ARG A 18 8.37 -13.45 -5.37
C ARG A 18 9.85 -13.23 -5.63
N VAL A 19 10.66 -13.19 -4.57
CA VAL A 19 12.12 -13.07 -4.64
C VAL A 19 12.71 -14.31 -4.00
N GLY A 20 13.19 -15.24 -4.84
CA GLY A 20 13.54 -16.59 -4.39
C GLY A 20 12.32 -17.29 -3.79
N ALA A 21 12.44 -17.79 -2.56
CA ALA A 21 11.36 -18.42 -1.83
C ALA A 21 10.45 -17.43 -1.06
N THR A 22 10.80 -16.15 -1.01
CA THR A 22 10.11 -15.14 -0.19
C THR A 22 9.09 -14.36 -1.01
N LEU A 23 7.89 -14.19 -0.46
CA LEU A 23 6.88 -13.30 -1.02
C LEU A 23 7.06 -11.90 -0.42
N HIS A 24 7.11 -10.90 -1.29
CA HIS A 24 7.24 -9.49 -0.93
C HIS A 24 5.97 -8.74 -1.33
N PHE A 25 5.42 -7.98 -0.40
CA PHE A 25 4.39 -6.99 -0.61
C PHE A 25 5.04 -5.62 -0.76
N ALA A 26 4.89 -5.07 -1.95
CA ALA A 26 5.54 -3.86 -2.41
C ALA A 26 4.50 -2.77 -2.67
N THR A 27 4.91 -1.51 -2.55
CA THR A 27 4.09 -0.37 -2.93
C THR A 27 4.97 0.72 -3.53
N ASP A 28 4.55 1.26 -4.66
CA ASP A 28 5.25 2.28 -5.41
C ASP A 28 4.31 3.47 -5.66
N PRO A 29 4.77 4.74 -5.58
CA PRO A 29 3.92 5.89 -5.89
C PRO A 29 3.59 5.93 -7.39
N VAL A 30 2.34 6.27 -7.73
CA VAL A 30 1.93 6.50 -9.11
C VAL A 30 2.38 7.91 -9.52
N LYS A 31 3.29 8.01 -10.51
CA LYS A 31 3.93 9.28 -10.93
C LYS A 31 2.96 10.34 -11.45
N SER A 32 1.84 9.92 -12.03
CA SER A 32 0.78 10.81 -12.52
C SER A 32 -0.37 11.01 -11.52
N GLY A 33 -0.28 10.42 -10.33
CA GLY A 33 -1.32 10.49 -9.31
C GLY A 33 -1.23 11.76 -8.46
N SER A 34 -2.35 12.12 -7.83
CA SER A 34 -2.35 13.12 -6.76
C SER A 34 -1.49 12.62 -5.59
N GLN A 35 -0.51 13.43 -5.19
CA GLN A 35 0.38 13.14 -4.06
C GLN A 35 0.32 14.30 -3.07
N SER A 36 0.22 13.98 -1.79
CA SER A 36 0.27 14.97 -0.70
C SER A 36 1.41 14.70 0.28
N PHE A 37 2.08 13.54 0.17
CA PHE A 37 3.28 13.23 0.93
C PHE A 37 4.33 12.53 0.07
N VAL A 38 5.60 12.50 0.49
CA VAL A 38 6.69 12.03 -0.38
C VAL A 38 7.20 10.67 0.08
N MET A 39 7.05 9.66 -0.77
CA MET A 39 7.49 8.29 -0.51
C MET A 39 8.94 8.08 -0.97
N HIS A 40 9.91 8.36 -0.09
CA HIS A 40 11.34 8.28 -0.45
C HIS A 40 11.98 6.91 -0.22
N SER A 41 11.50 6.11 0.75
CA SER A 41 12.19 4.88 1.17
C SER A 41 11.26 3.87 1.82
N LEU A 42 10.27 3.42 1.08
CA LEU A 42 9.32 2.40 1.52
C LEU A 42 9.96 1.01 1.51
N GLN A 43 10.04 0.39 2.68
CA GLN A 43 10.55 -0.96 2.84
C GLN A 43 9.51 -1.97 2.38
N LEU A 44 9.93 -2.87 1.49
CA LEU A 44 9.15 -4.04 1.09
C LEU A 44 8.82 -4.89 2.31
N GLN A 45 7.56 -5.27 2.45
CA GLN A 45 7.12 -6.15 3.52
C GLN A 45 7.25 -7.60 3.08
N ARG A 46 7.98 -8.41 3.86
CA ARG A 46 8.03 -9.86 3.65
C ARG A 46 6.77 -10.48 4.23
N LEU A 47 6.09 -11.32 3.46
CA LEU A 47 4.87 -12.00 3.88
C LEU A 47 5.03 -13.52 3.76
N PRO A 48 4.38 -14.28 4.67
CA PRO A 48 4.37 -15.74 4.59
C PRO A 48 3.47 -16.26 3.46
N SER A 49 2.46 -15.48 3.05
CA SER A 49 1.50 -15.86 2.02
C SER A 49 0.83 -14.64 1.38
N GLU A 50 0.19 -14.85 0.24
CA GLU A 50 -0.64 -13.85 -0.46
C GLU A 50 -1.82 -13.39 0.40
N TYR A 51 -2.41 -14.31 1.17
CA TYR A 51 -3.54 -14.04 2.05
C TYR A 51 -3.28 -12.89 3.05
N GLU A 52 -2.06 -12.81 3.59
CA GLU A 52 -1.70 -11.73 4.51
C GLU A 52 -1.69 -10.34 3.84
N ALA A 53 -1.37 -10.26 2.54
CA ALA A 53 -1.44 -9.00 1.79
C ALA A 53 -2.89 -8.56 1.61
N LEU A 54 -3.77 -9.50 1.24
CA LEU A 54 -5.20 -9.24 1.06
C LEU A 54 -5.84 -8.80 2.38
N LYS A 55 -5.53 -9.49 3.48
CA LYS A 55 -5.92 -9.11 4.85
C LYS A 55 -5.46 -7.71 5.24
N ALA A 56 -4.23 -7.34 4.88
CA ALA A 56 -3.70 -6.02 5.20
C ALA A 56 -4.49 -4.93 4.47
N LEU A 57 -4.79 -5.11 3.18
CA LEU A 57 -5.60 -4.20 2.38
C LEU A 57 -7.03 -4.06 2.91
N GLU A 58 -7.66 -5.19 3.27
CA GLU A 58 -9.01 -5.23 3.84
C GLU A 58 -9.06 -4.48 5.18
N ARG A 59 -8.09 -4.73 6.07
CA ARG A 59 -8.01 -4.10 7.40
C ARG A 59 -7.96 -2.58 7.35
N VAL A 60 -7.32 -2.02 6.33
CA VAL A 60 -7.21 -0.56 6.16
C VAL A 60 -8.30 0.03 5.26
N GLY A 61 -9.28 -0.79 4.84
CA GLY A 61 -10.45 -0.35 4.08
C GLY A 61 -10.18 -0.08 2.60
N ILE A 62 -9.10 -0.60 2.02
CA ILE A 62 -8.81 -0.43 0.58
C ILE A 62 -9.73 -1.30 -0.29
N GLY A 63 -10.06 -2.49 0.18
CA GLY A 63 -11.00 -3.39 -0.49
C GLY A 63 -10.79 -4.85 -0.11
N TYR A 64 -11.60 -5.71 -0.73
CA TYR A 64 -11.56 -7.15 -0.53
C TYR A 64 -11.40 -7.86 -1.87
N TRP A 65 -10.54 -8.88 -1.90
CA TRP A 65 -10.33 -9.75 -3.07
C TRP A 65 -10.21 -11.20 -2.62
N SER A 66 -10.69 -12.12 -3.47
CA SER A 66 -10.50 -13.56 -3.28
C SER A 66 -9.08 -14.02 -3.63
N SER A 67 -8.39 -13.30 -4.51
CA SER A 67 -6.98 -13.47 -4.88
C SER A 67 -6.36 -12.14 -5.27
N PHE A 68 -5.04 -12.02 -5.16
CA PHE A 68 -4.32 -10.80 -5.50
C PHE A 68 -4.30 -10.61 -7.04
N PRO A 69 -4.79 -9.48 -7.56
CA PRO A 69 -4.83 -9.25 -9.00
C PRO A 69 -3.44 -9.29 -9.65
N PRO A 70 -3.29 -9.88 -10.85
CA PRO A 70 -2.00 -10.00 -11.53
C PRO A 70 -1.40 -8.64 -11.88
N ASP A 71 -2.25 -7.66 -12.21
CA ASP A 71 -1.83 -6.28 -12.53
C ASP A 71 -1.60 -5.42 -11.28
N GLY A 72 -1.76 -5.99 -10.08
CA GLY A 72 -1.68 -5.29 -8.81
C GLY A 72 -2.91 -4.45 -8.48
N ILE A 73 -2.81 -3.65 -7.42
CA ILE A 73 -3.94 -2.87 -6.88
C ILE A 73 -3.51 -1.42 -6.77
N GLN A 74 -4.21 -0.51 -7.44
CA GLN A 74 -4.02 0.92 -7.25
C GLN A 74 -5.02 1.45 -6.22
N ALA A 75 -4.54 2.22 -5.25
CA ALA A 75 -5.39 2.82 -4.24
C ALA A 75 -4.79 4.12 -3.73
N THR A 76 -5.68 5.04 -3.31
CA THR A 76 -5.31 6.25 -2.60
C THR A 76 -5.21 5.91 -1.11
N VAL A 77 -4.03 6.10 -0.52
CA VAL A 77 -3.74 5.70 0.86
C VAL A 77 -3.11 6.83 1.65
N THR A 78 -3.39 6.88 2.95
CA THR A 78 -2.71 7.75 3.90
C THR A 78 -1.42 7.12 4.41
N ARG A 79 -0.55 7.94 5.03
CA ARG A 79 0.63 7.45 5.76
C ARG A 79 0.26 6.41 6.83
N ASP A 80 -0.83 6.62 7.54
CA ASP A 80 -1.26 5.73 8.63
C ASP A 80 -1.78 4.40 8.11
N GLN A 81 -2.47 4.38 6.96
CA GLN A 81 -2.87 3.13 6.30
C GLN A 81 -1.65 2.32 5.86
N LEU A 82 -0.64 2.96 5.26
CA LEU A 82 0.63 2.29 4.91
C LEU A 82 1.30 1.67 6.16
N ARG A 83 1.38 2.43 7.26
CA ARG A 83 1.92 1.93 8.54
C ARG A 83 1.10 0.77 9.11
N ALA A 84 -0.22 0.85 9.07
CA ALA A 84 -1.13 -0.19 9.55
C ALA A 84 -1.06 -1.49 8.74
N MET A 85 -0.71 -1.40 7.45
CA MET A 85 -0.40 -2.56 6.61
C MET A 85 0.95 -3.20 6.95
N GLY A 86 1.83 -2.49 7.66
CA GLY A 86 3.15 -2.97 8.09
C GLY A 86 4.32 -2.38 7.29
N PHE A 87 4.05 -1.47 6.36
CA PHE A 87 5.10 -0.76 5.65
C PHE A 87 5.87 0.18 6.59
N ARG A 88 7.18 0.22 6.42
CA ARG A 88 8.09 1.12 7.14
C ARG A 88 8.83 1.99 6.14
N GLY A 89 9.16 3.22 6.52
CA GLY A 89 9.89 4.13 5.64
C GLY A 89 9.68 5.58 6.03
N ASN A 90 10.36 6.44 5.28
CA ASN A 90 10.13 7.88 5.31
C ASN A 90 9.05 8.24 4.28
N TYR A 91 8.02 8.92 4.77
CA TYR A 91 6.83 9.37 4.05
C TYR A 91 6.63 10.86 4.27
#